data_AF-A0A9I9CUL1-F1
#
_entry.id   AF-A0A9I9CUL1-F1
#
_cell.length_a   1.000
_cell.length_b   1.000
_cell.length_c   1.000
_cell.angle_alpha   90.00
_cell.angle_beta   90.00
_cell.angle_gamma   90.00
#
_symmetry.space_group_name_H-M   'P 1'
#
loop_
_entity.id
_entity.type
_entity.pdbx_description
1 polymer ?
#
loop_
_entity_poly.entity_id
_entity_poly.type
_entity_poly.pdbx_seq_one_letter_code
_entity_poly.pdbx_strand_id
1 'polypeptide(L)' 'IAPSDIVRSNCTIALGDLAVCFPNLLEPWTENMYTRLKDPSNSVRKNVVLELSHLIFNDIMKA' A
#
# COMPACT_ATOMS: atom_id res chain seq x y z
N ILE A 1 -4.04 -11.82 9.91
CA ILE A 1 -3.87 -10.35 10.05
C ILE A 1 -2.86 -10.12 11.17
N ALA A 2 -1.77 -9.38 10.92
CA ALA A 2 -0.77 -9.13 11.96
C ALA A 2 -1.40 -8.33 13.13
N PRO A 3 -1.16 -8.73 14.39
CA PRO A 3 -1.83 -8.12 15.54
C PRO A 3 -1.36 -6.69 15.84
N SER A 4 -0.13 -6.35 15.43
CA SER A 4 0.44 -5.01 15.66
C SER A 4 0.18 -4.08 14.48
N ASP A 5 -0.43 -2.94 14.77
CA ASP A 5 -0.67 -1.86 13.82
C ASP A 5 0.64 -1.32 13.21
N ILE A 6 1.73 -1.31 13.97
CA ILE A 6 3.05 -0.86 13.52
C ILE A 6 3.59 -1.80 12.44
N VAL A 7 3.49 -3.11 12.67
CA VAL A 7 3.91 -4.12 11.68
C VAL A 7 3.06 -4.00 10.42
N ARG A 8 1.74 -3.80 10.57
CA ARG A 8 0.85 -3.57 9.43
C ARG A 8 1.27 -2.32 8.64
N SER A 9 1.48 -1.19 9.30
CA SER A 9 1.95 0.05 8.66
C SER A 9 3.28 -0.14 7.92
N ASN A 10 4.27 -0.76 8.56
CA ASN A 10 5.58 -1.00 7.95
C ASN A 10 5.48 -1.93 6.75
N CYS A 11 4.65 -2.97 6.81
CA CYS A 11 4.40 -3.83 5.66
C CYS A 11 3.75 -3.08 4.50
N THR A 12 2.85 -2.12 4.76
CA THR A 12 2.26 -1.29 3.69
C THR A 12 3.31 -0.43 3.01
N ILE A 13 4.17 0.22 3.80
CA ILE A 13 5.23 1.08 3.27
C ILE A 13 6.21 0.27 2.42
N ALA A 14 6.70 -0.86 2.94
CA ALA A 14 7.61 -1.73 2.19
C ALA A 14 6.99 -2.26 0.89
N LEU A 15 5.67 -2.48 0.87
CA LEU A 15 4.95 -2.91 -0.32
C LEU A 15 4.83 -1.75 -1.35
N GLY A 16 4.69 -0.52 -0.88
CA GLY A 16 4.79 0.69 -1.72
C GLY A 16 6.19 0.91 -2.29
N ASP A 17 7.24 0.69 -1.50
CA ASP A 17 8.62 0.79 -2.01
C ASP A 17 8.90 -0.25 -3.09
N LEU A 18 8.44 -1.49 -2.88
CA LEU A 18 8.54 -2.56 -3.88
C LEU A 18 7.73 -2.26 -5.14
N ALA A 19 6.58 -1.60 -5.01
CA ALA A 19 5.79 -1.12 -6.12
C ALA A 19 6.54 -0.13 -7.00
N VAL A 20 7.33 0.76 -6.40
CA VAL A 20 8.17 1.69 -7.15
C VAL A 20 9.30 0.96 -7.87
N CYS A 21 9.94 -0.01 -7.22
CA CYS A 21 11.06 -0.75 -7.82
C CYS A 21 10.64 -1.75 -8.91
N PHE A 22 9.46 -2.36 -8.79
CA PHE A 22 8.99 -3.44 -9.69
C PHE A 22 7.54 -3.22 -10.16
N PRO A 23 7.26 -2.16 -10.94
CA PRO A 23 5.91 -1.77 -11.34
C PRO A 23 5.14 -2.89 -12.07
N ASN A 24 5.80 -3.63 -12.96
CA ASN A 24 5.18 -4.71 -13.74
C ASN A 24 4.77 -5.94 -12.90
N LEU A 25 5.32 -6.10 -11.70
CA LEU A 25 4.97 -7.20 -10.79
C LEU A 25 3.74 -6.86 -9.92
N LEU A 26 3.27 -5.60 -9.99
CA LEU A 26 2.34 -5.04 -9.02
C LEU A 26 0.86 -5.16 -9.40
N GLU A 27 0.52 -5.43 -10.67
CA GLU A 27 -0.88 -5.61 -11.11
C GLU A 27 -1.74 -6.47 -10.14
N PRO A 28 -1.26 -7.61 -9.59
CA PRO A 28 -2.03 -8.42 -8.65
C PRO A 28 -2.08 -7.87 -7.22
N TRP A 29 -1.14 -7.01 -6.85
CA TRP A 29 -0.96 -6.52 -5.47
C TRP A 29 -1.71 -5.23 -5.18
N THR A 30 -2.10 -4.52 -6.23
CA THR A 30 -2.95 -3.33 -6.16
C THR A 30 -4.25 -3.59 -5.37
N GLU A 31 -4.90 -4.74 -5.60
CA GLU A 31 -6.10 -5.12 -4.85
C GLU A 31 -5.81 -5.29 -3.35
N ASN A 32 -4.66 -5.88 -3.00
CA ASN A 32 -4.23 -6.02 -1.61
C ASN A 32 -3.99 -4.65 -0.95
N MET A 33 -3.47 -3.67 -1.67
CA MET A 33 -3.33 -2.30 -1.16
C MET A 33 -4.71 -1.66 -0.91
N TYR A 34 -5.66 -1.81 -1.84
CA TYR A 34 -7.03 -1.33 -1.64
C TYR A 34 -7.75 -2.02 -0.47
N THR A 35 -7.51 -3.31 -0.22
CA THR A 35 -8.11 -3.99 0.94
C THR A 35 -7.65 -3.37 2.27
N ARG A 36 -6.43 -2.82 2.32
CA ARG A 36 -5.86 -2.19 3.52
C ARG A 36 -6.43 -0.81 3.82
N LEU A 37 -7.20 -0.21 2.90
CA LEU A 37 -8.02 0.97 3.22
C LEU A 37 -9.12 0.67 4.26
N LYS A 38 -9.51 -0.59 4.40
CA LYS A 38 -10.50 -1.05 5.40
C LYS A 38 -9.87 -1.50 6.71
N ASP A 39 -8.58 -1.24 6.94
CA ASP A 39 -7.90 -1.61 8.19
C ASP A 39 -8.56 -0.90 9.39
N PRO A 40 -8.76 -1.58 10.54
CA PRO A 40 -9.36 -0.95 11.73
C PRO A 40 -8.54 0.22 12.27
N SER A 41 -7.21 0.20 12.08
CA SER A 41 -6.31 1.24 12.57
C SER A 41 -6.27 2.44 11.64
N ASN A 42 -6.57 3.63 12.16
CA ASN A 42 -6.56 4.86 11.37
C ASN A 42 -5.15 5.22 10.86
N SER A 43 -4.11 4.84 11.62
CA SER A 43 -2.71 5.05 11.22
C SER A 43 -2.34 4.22 9.99
N VAL A 44 -2.77 2.96 9.96
CA VAL A 44 -2.54 2.08 8.80
C VAL A 44 -3.27 2.62 7.57
N ARG A 45 -4.53 3.05 7.72
CA ARG A 45 -5.31 3.63 6.61
C ARG A 45 -4.64 4.86 6.01
N LYS A 46 -4.14 5.77 6.85
CA LYS A 46 -3.42 6.98 6.38
C LYS A 46 -2.18 6.62 5.55
N ASN A 47 -1.38 5.67 6.03
CA ASN A 47 -0.18 5.23 5.31
C ASN A 47 -0.54 4.59 3.96
N VAL A 48 -1.61 3.80 3.90
CA VAL A 48 -2.10 3.20 2.65
C VAL A 48 -2.54 4.28 1.66
N VAL A 49 -3.29 5.28 2.10
CA VAL A 49 -3.74 6.38 1.23
C VAL A 49 -2.55 7.17 0.68
N LEU A 50 -1.55 7.47 1.53
CA LEU A 50 -0.36 8.18 1.10
C LEU A 50 0.40 7.40 0.03
N GLU A 51 0.62 6.10 0.25
CA GLU A 51 1.34 5.29 -0.74
C GLU A 51 0.56 5.07 -2.03
N LEU A 52 -0.75 4.81 -1.95
CA LEU A 52 -1.57 4.73 -3.15
C LEU A 52 -1.52 6.04 -3.95
N SER A 53 -1.55 7.19 -3.26
CA SER A 53 -1.43 8.49 -3.91
C SER A 53 -0.07 8.62 -4.61
N HIS A 54 1.03 8.29 -3.91
CA HIS A 54 2.37 8.32 -4.49
C HIS A 54 2.49 7.42 -5.72
N LEU A 55 1.94 6.21 -5.69
CA LEU A 55 2.03 5.27 -6.80
C LEU A 55 1.19 5.69 -8.02
N ILE A 56 0.02 6.27 -7.79
CA ILE A 56 -0.83 6.82 -8.88
C ILE A 56 -0.16 8.05 -9.50
N PHE A 57 0.35 8.97 -8.68
CA PHE A 57 1.00 10.20 -9.18
C PHE A 57 2.32 9.93 -9.91
N ASN A 58 3.03 8.84 -9.58
CA ASN A 58 4.26 8.45 -10.26
C ASN A 58 4.03 7.61 -11.54
N ASP A 59 2.77 7.48 -12.01
CA ASP A 59 2.38 6.67 -13.19
C ASP A 59 2.78 5.18 -13.07
N ILE A 60 2.91 4.70 -11.83
CA ILE A 60 3.28 3.32 -11.50
C ILE A 60 2.05 2.42 -11.46
N MET A 61 0.90 2.99 -11.10
CA MET A 61 -0.40 2.33 -11.22
C MET A 61 -1.32 3.13 -12.12
N LYS A 62 -1.90 2.46 -13.13
CA LYS A 62 -3.06 3.00 -13.83
C LYS A 62 -4.30 2.75 -12.97
N ALA A 63 -5.02 3.83 -12.67
CA ALA A 63 -6.28 3.81 -11.93
C ALA A 63 -7.40 3.12 -12.72
#